data_AF-A0A435Y158-F1
#
_entry.id   AF-A0A435Y158-F1
#
_cell.length_a   1.000
_cell.length_b   1.000
_cell.length_c   1.000
_cell.angle_alpha   90.00
_cell.angle_beta   90.00
_cell.angle_gamma   90.00
#
_symmetry.space_group_name_H-M   'P 1'
#
loop_
_entity.id
_entity.type
_entity.pdbx_description
1 polymer ?
#
loop_
_entity_poly.entity_id
_entity_poly.type
_entity_poly.pdbx_seq_one_letter_code
_entity_poly.pdbx_strand_id
1 'polypeptide(L)'
;MPQNTPPATDSTYNIHWRRNLFVCFAGSFSTLVAMTLLLPFLPLYIEQLGAEGHAAIVQWSGIAYGATFFAAALVAPLWGRLGDRYGRKVMLVRASFGMAICMSLTGMVQTVWQLVLLRLLIGFAGGYSSGSTILVAMQTPKERSGWALGLLSAGITAGALVGPLVGGILPPLIGIRATFLLSGGVIFLAFLATTFLIKENPRPKAADAASKQKPKGGWAQIPDKRPVVAMLATGMLLSFATMSIEP
;
A
#
# COMPACT_ATOMS: atom_id res chain seq x y z
N MET A 1 -27.22 34.95 -35.58
CA MET A 1 -25.77 34.68 -35.59
C MET A 1 -25.47 33.75 -34.42
N PRO A 2 -24.94 32.54 -34.64
CA PRO A 2 -24.59 31.65 -33.54
C PRO A 2 -23.36 32.21 -32.81
N GLN A 3 -23.46 32.33 -31.49
CA GLN A 3 -22.41 32.81 -30.61
C GLN A 3 -21.26 31.79 -30.59
N ASN A 4 -20.09 32.18 -31.11
CA ASN A 4 -18.84 31.47 -30.91
C ASN A 4 -18.37 31.70 -29.47
N THR A 5 -18.88 30.92 -28.52
CA THR A 5 -18.18 30.71 -27.25
C THR A 5 -17.00 29.78 -27.49
N PRO A 6 -15.75 30.19 -27.19
CA PRO A 6 -14.60 29.30 -27.28
C PRO A 6 -14.80 28.10 -26.33
N PRO A 7 -14.29 26.90 -26.67
CA PRO A 7 -14.38 25.76 -25.78
C PRO A 7 -13.66 26.12 -24.48
N ALA A 8 -14.36 25.99 -23.35
CA ALA A 8 -13.76 26.08 -22.03
C ALA A 8 -12.60 25.08 -21.99
N THR A 9 -11.37 25.57 -22.03
CA THR A 9 -10.19 24.78 -21.69
C THR A 9 -10.25 24.55 -20.18
N ASP A 10 -11.08 23.59 -19.79
CA ASP A 10 -11.24 23.09 -18.43
C ASP A 10 -9.88 22.61 -17.91
N SER A 11 -9.15 23.54 -17.29
CA SER A 11 -7.87 23.30 -16.62
C SER A 11 -8.08 22.61 -15.27
N THR A 12 -8.92 21.57 -15.25
CA THR A 12 -9.24 20.74 -14.09
C THR A 12 -8.11 19.74 -13.77
N TYR A 13 -6.90 19.98 -14.28
CA TYR A 13 -5.74 19.12 -14.06
C TYR A 13 -4.76 19.78 -13.11
N ASN A 14 -4.26 19.01 -12.16
CA ASN A 14 -3.28 19.51 -11.22
C ASN A 14 -1.97 19.79 -11.96
N ILE A 15 -1.52 21.04 -12.04
CA ILE A 15 -0.25 21.44 -12.69
C ILE A 15 0.93 20.60 -12.16
N HIS A 16 0.84 20.08 -10.94
CA HIS A 16 1.86 19.27 -10.28
C HIS A 16 1.68 17.76 -10.46
N TRP A 17 0.79 17.27 -11.33
CA TRP A 17 0.48 15.84 -11.48
C TRP A 17 1.72 14.98 -11.75
N ARG A 18 2.69 15.47 -12.54
CA ARG A 18 3.95 14.75 -12.80
C ARG A 18 4.78 14.58 -11.52
N ARG A 19 4.88 15.62 -10.70
CA ARG A 19 5.61 15.55 -9.42
C ARG A 19 4.90 14.58 -8.48
N ASN A 20 3.58 14.68 -8.38
CA ASN A 20 2.79 13.79 -7.53
C ASN A 20 2.92 12.33 -7.99
N LEU A 21 2.95 12.07 -9.30
CA LEU A 21 3.22 10.76 -9.87
C LEU A 21 4.59 10.22 -9.46
N PHE A 22 5.67 10.99 -9.60
CA PHE A 22 7.00 10.54 -9.19
C PHE A 22 7.09 10.26 -7.69
N VAL A 23 6.46 11.09 -6.85
CA VAL A 23 6.43 10.85 -5.40
C VAL A 23 5.60 9.61 -5.03
N CYS A 24 4.46 9.43 -5.70
CA CYS A 24 3.63 8.23 -5.54
C CYS A 24 4.35 6.96 -6.01
N PHE A 25 5.08 7.05 -7.12
CA PHE A 25 5.92 5.98 -7.64
C PHE A 25 7.01 5.61 -6.65
N ALA A 26 7.82 6.58 -6.22
CA ALA A 26 8.93 6.33 -5.29
C ALA A 26 8.42 5.80 -3.95
N GLY A 27 7.36 6.40 -3.39
CA GLY A 27 6.79 5.91 -2.14
C GLY A 27 6.16 4.52 -2.27
N SER A 28 5.44 4.23 -3.36
CA SER A 28 4.85 2.90 -3.56
C SER A 28 5.96 1.86 -3.74
N PHE A 29 6.98 2.16 -4.55
CA PHE A 29 8.15 1.32 -4.71
C PHE A 29 8.83 1.03 -3.37
N SER A 30 9.19 2.06 -2.60
CA SER A 30 9.85 1.92 -1.30
C SER A 30 9.02 1.12 -0.29
N THR A 31 7.71 1.39 -0.21
CA THR A 31 6.82 0.65 0.69
C THR A 31 6.67 -0.81 0.28
N LEU A 32 6.66 -1.12 -1.01
CA LEU A 32 6.58 -2.50 -1.49
C LEU A 32 7.87 -3.27 -1.28
N VAL A 33 9.03 -2.67 -1.60
CA VAL A 33 10.35 -3.23 -1.25
C VAL A 33 10.39 -3.56 0.23
N ALA A 34 9.94 -2.63 1.08
CA ALA A 34 9.92 -2.80 2.52
C ALA A 34 8.96 -3.90 3.01
N MET A 35 7.85 -4.12 2.30
CA MET A 35 6.92 -5.22 2.60
C MET A 35 7.48 -6.57 2.20
N THR A 36 8.10 -6.67 1.01
CA THR A 36 8.50 -7.96 0.43
C THR A 36 9.93 -8.37 0.77
N LEU A 37 10.80 -7.47 1.26
CA LEU A 37 12.17 -7.86 1.60
C LEU A 37 12.25 -8.94 2.66
N LEU A 38 11.25 -9.04 3.51
CA LEU A 38 11.30 -9.91 4.66
C LEU A 38 11.05 -11.38 4.28
N LEU A 39 10.45 -11.66 3.10
CA LEU A 39 10.18 -13.01 2.59
C LEU A 39 11.37 -13.98 2.77
N PRO A 40 12.55 -13.72 2.19
CA PRO A 40 13.65 -14.69 2.18
C PRO A 40 14.30 -14.96 3.54
N PHE A 41 14.15 -14.08 4.53
CA PHE A 41 14.85 -14.22 5.82
C PHE A 41 13.93 -14.18 7.03
N LEU A 42 12.60 -14.21 6.83
CA LEU A 42 11.64 -14.29 7.92
C LEU A 42 11.86 -15.53 8.81
N PRO A 43 12.02 -16.75 8.24
CA PRO A 43 12.24 -17.94 9.06
C PRO A 43 13.49 -17.81 9.94
N LEU A 44 14.58 -17.29 9.35
CA LEU A 44 15.84 -17.02 10.06
C LEU A 44 15.65 -15.97 11.16
N TYR A 45 14.84 -14.95 10.93
CA TYR A 45 14.56 -13.95 11.96
C TYR A 45 13.75 -14.53 13.12
N ILE A 46 12.77 -15.40 12.82
CA ILE A 46 11.95 -16.09 13.83
C ILE A 46 12.81 -17.06 14.66
N GLU A 47 13.73 -17.76 14.03
CA GLU A 47 14.73 -18.61 14.70
C GLU A 47 15.61 -17.78 15.65
N GLN A 48 16.10 -16.62 15.23
CA GLN A 48 16.87 -15.69 16.09
C GLN A 48 16.06 -15.13 17.27
N LEU A 49 14.73 -15.15 17.20
CA LEU A 49 13.84 -14.72 18.27
C LEU A 49 13.49 -15.86 19.25
N GLY A 50 14.11 -17.03 19.10
CA GLY A 50 14.00 -18.16 20.01
C GLY A 50 12.92 -19.19 19.65
N ALA A 51 12.43 -19.19 18.40
CA ALA A 51 11.57 -20.29 17.94
C ALA A 51 12.42 -21.53 17.63
N GLU A 52 12.26 -22.58 18.43
CA GLU A 52 12.97 -23.85 18.24
C GLU A 52 12.12 -24.84 17.45
N GLY A 53 12.75 -25.50 16.47
CA GLY A 53 12.14 -26.56 15.66
C GLY A 53 11.52 -26.05 14.36
N HIS A 54 11.75 -26.81 13.28
CA HIS A 54 11.32 -26.47 11.92
C HIS A 54 9.80 -26.20 11.83
N ALA A 55 8.99 -27.04 12.49
CA ALA A 55 7.54 -26.89 12.50
C ALA A 55 7.08 -25.57 13.14
N ALA A 56 7.71 -25.14 14.24
CA ALA A 56 7.39 -23.88 14.91
C ALA A 56 7.77 -22.68 14.03
N ILE A 57 8.95 -22.70 13.41
CA ILE A 57 9.42 -21.63 12.52
C ILE A 57 8.45 -21.44 11.34
N VAL A 58 8.02 -22.54 10.71
CA VAL A 58 7.06 -22.50 9.59
C VAL A 58 5.69 -21.96 10.05
N GLN A 59 5.17 -22.44 11.19
CA GLN A 59 3.91 -21.95 11.75
C GLN A 59 3.96 -20.46 12.06
N TRP A 60 5.01 -20.00 12.74
CA TRP A 60 5.20 -18.59 13.08
C TRP A 60 5.39 -17.71 11.86
N SER A 61 6.07 -18.20 10.83
CA SER A 61 6.24 -17.50 9.55
C SER A 61 4.88 -17.31 8.86
N GLY A 62 4.07 -18.37 8.81
CA GLY A 62 2.71 -18.34 8.28
C GLY A 62 1.79 -17.41 9.07
N ILE A 63 1.85 -17.45 10.40
CA ILE A 63 1.07 -16.54 11.27
C ILE A 63 1.48 -15.08 11.04
N ALA A 64 2.78 -14.77 10.97
CA ALA A 64 3.26 -13.41 10.77
C ALA A 64 2.84 -12.83 9.40
N TYR A 65 2.91 -13.64 8.33
CA TYR A 65 2.41 -13.23 7.02
C TYR A 65 0.90 -13.10 6.99
N GLY A 66 0.19 -14.13 7.46
CA GLY A 66 -1.25 -14.17 7.53
C GLY A 66 -1.82 -13.00 8.32
N ALA A 67 -1.20 -12.63 9.44
CA ALA A 67 -1.54 -11.45 10.23
C ALA A 67 -1.52 -10.16 9.40
N THR A 68 -0.46 -9.94 8.61
CA THR A 68 -0.33 -8.73 7.78
C THR A 68 -1.48 -8.62 6.78
N PHE A 69 -1.75 -9.71 6.04
CA PHE A 69 -2.80 -9.74 5.04
C PHE A 69 -4.20 -9.73 5.64
N PHE A 70 -4.41 -10.40 6.76
CA PHE A 70 -5.66 -10.39 7.51
C PHE A 70 -6.01 -8.96 7.98
N ALA A 71 -5.05 -8.25 8.57
CA ALA A 71 -5.23 -6.86 8.98
C ALA A 71 -5.47 -5.96 7.75
N ALA A 72 -4.71 -6.13 6.67
CA ALA A 72 -4.92 -5.37 5.44
C ALA A 72 -6.33 -5.59 4.85
N ALA A 73 -6.82 -6.83 4.82
CA ALA A 73 -8.15 -7.18 4.32
C ALA A 73 -9.26 -6.55 5.16
N LEU A 74 -9.13 -6.60 6.50
CA LEU A 74 -10.11 -6.03 7.42
C LEU A 74 -10.26 -4.51 7.25
N VAL A 75 -9.14 -3.82 6.97
CA VAL A 75 -9.09 -2.35 6.98
C VAL A 75 -9.15 -1.76 5.57
N ALA A 76 -8.95 -2.56 4.51
CA ALA A 76 -9.10 -2.13 3.12
C ALA A 76 -10.35 -1.28 2.84
N PRO A 77 -11.58 -1.69 3.22
CA PRO A 77 -12.78 -0.88 2.98
C PRO A 77 -12.82 0.39 3.82
N LEU A 78 -12.26 0.36 5.04
CA LEU A 78 -12.18 1.52 5.92
C LEU A 78 -11.25 2.58 5.31
N TRP A 79 -10.09 2.15 4.82
CA TRP A 79 -9.08 2.99 4.19
C TRP A 79 -9.59 3.66 2.92
N GLY A 80 -10.32 2.93 2.07
CA GLY A 80 -10.98 3.53 0.91
C GLY A 80 -11.92 4.68 1.29
N ARG A 81 -12.79 4.45 2.28
CA ARG A 81 -13.74 5.48 2.76
C ARG A 81 -13.05 6.67 3.44
N LEU A 82 -12.00 6.42 4.22
CA LEU A 82 -11.23 7.47 4.89
C LEU A 82 -10.47 8.34 3.90
N GLY A 83 -9.82 7.73 2.90
CA GLY A 83 -9.21 8.47 1.80
C GLY A 83 -10.23 9.33 1.07
N ASP A 84 -11.41 8.75 0.81
CA ASP A 84 -12.55 9.42 0.19
C ASP A 84 -13.02 10.67 0.93
N ARG A 85 -12.99 10.64 2.26
CA ARG A 85 -13.49 11.69 3.16
C ARG A 85 -12.44 12.75 3.52
N TYR A 86 -11.22 12.35 3.86
CA TYR A 86 -10.19 13.23 4.43
C TYR A 86 -9.14 13.71 3.42
N GLY A 87 -9.19 13.22 2.18
CA GLY A 87 -8.19 13.50 1.16
C GLY A 87 -7.13 12.41 1.08
N ARG A 88 -6.57 12.19 -0.12
CA ARG A 88 -5.69 11.04 -0.37
C ARG A 88 -4.29 11.36 0.12
N LYS A 89 -3.84 12.62 0.03
CA LYS A 89 -2.56 13.06 0.58
C LYS A 89 -2.42 12.69 2.06
N VAL A 90 -3.41 13.05 2.89
CA VAL A 90 -3.37 12.77 4.34
C VAL A 90 -3.31 11.26 4.60
N MET A 91 -4.03 10.47 3.81
CA MET A 91 -4.01 9.02 3.89
C MET A 91 -2.64 8.43 3.53
N LEU A 92 -2.00 8.90 2.45
CA LEU A 92 -0.65 8.46 2.06
C LEU A 92 0.37 8.78 3.14
N VAL A 93 0.32 10.00 3.70
CA VAL A 93 1.21 10.45 4.78
C VAL A 93 1.06 9.59 6.03
N ARG A 94 -0.18 9.28 6.44
CA ARG A 94 -0.44 8.40 7.58
C ARG A 94 0.06 6.97 7.33
N ALA A 95 -0.14 6.46 6.12
CA ALA A 95 0.27 5.10 5.78
C ALA A 95 1.79 4.95 5.77
N SER A 96 2.51 5.86 5.10
CA SER A 96 3.97 5.82 5.07
C SER A 96 4.59 6.04 6.44
N PHE A 97 4.03 6.95 7.26
CA PHE A 97 4.50 7.16 8.63
C PHE A 97 4.32 5.91 9.51
N GLY A 98 3.13 5.33 9.49
CA GLY A 98 2.83 4.11 10.26
C GLY A 98 3.71 2.95 9.83
N MET A 99 3.90 2.75 8.51
CA MET A 99 4.80 1.73 7.98
C MET A 99 6.26 1.99 8.37
N ALA A 100 6.75 3.22 8.31
CA ALA A 100 8.12 3.56 8.71
C ALA A 100 8.39 3.19 10.17
N ILE A 101 7.50 3.61 11.09
CA ILE A 101 7.62 3.29 12.51
C ILE A 101 7.58 1.79 12.73
N CYS A 102 6.57 1.10 12.20
CA CYS A 102 6.43 -0.33 12.46
C CYS A 102 7.59 -1.12 11.86
N MET A 103 8.11 -0.71 10.69
CA MET A 103 9.27 -1.35 10.07
C MET A 103 10.54 -1.14 10.90
N SER A 104 10.78 0.08 11.40
CA SER A 104 11.92 0.35 12.29
C SER A 104 11.81 -0.43 13.61
N LEU A 105 10.62 -0.47 14.22
CA LEU A 105 10.37 -1.26 15.44
C LEU A 105 10.51 -2.76 15.20
N THR A 106 10.22 -3.23 13.98
CA THR A 106 10.40 -4.64 13.62
C THR A 106 11.87 -5.06 13.71
N GLY A 107 12.82 -4.15 13.50
CA GLY A 107 14.25 -4.44 13.73
C GLY A 107 14.64 -4.56 15.21
N MET A 108 13.77 -4.12 16.12
CA MET A 108 14.06 -4.04 17.57
C MET A 108 13.32 -5.11 18.38
N VAL A 109 12.57 -6.01 17.73
CA VAL A 109 11.83 -7.04 18.47
C VAL A 109 12.75 -8.08 19.09
N GLN A 110 12.30 -8.62 20.21
CA GLN A 110 12.99 -9.63 21.00
C GLN A 110 12.23 -10.95 21.04
N THR A 111 10.94 -10.95 20.71
CA THR A 111 10.09 -12.16 20.71
C THR A 111 9.28 -12.27 19.42
N VAL A 112 8.93 -13.51 19.05
CA VAL A 112 8.10 -13.78 17.86
C VAL A 112 6.71 -13.15 17.98
N TRP A 113 6.15 -13.08 19.19
CA TRP A 113 4.86 -12.43 19.42
C TRP A 113 4.89 -10.92 19.10
N GLN A 114 5.97 -10.22 19.44
CA GLN A 114 6.16 -8.81 19.08
C GLN A 114 6.25 -8.65 17.55
N LEU A 115 6.93 -9.58 16.87
CA LEU A 115 7.00 -9.59 15.41
C LEU A 115 5.60 -9.70 14.79
N VAL A 116 4.79 -10.66 15.24
CA VAL A 116 3.41 -10.86 14.76
C VAL A 116 2.55 -9.63 15.03
N LEU A 117 2.67 -9.02 16.21
CA LEU A 117 1.94 -7.81 16.55
C LEU A 117 2.31 -6.64 15.62
N LEU A 118 3.60 -6.42 15.37
CA LEU A 118 4.05 -5.39 14.43
C LEU A 118 3.60 -5.67 13.01
N ARG A 119 3.49 -6.95 12.60
CA ARG A 119 2.92 -7.34 11.31
C ARG A 119 1.45 -7.01 11.17
N LEU A 120 0.66 -7.25 12.21
CA LEU A 120 -0.72 -6.76 12.27
C LEU A 120 -0.74 -5.25 12.08
N LEU A 121 0.06 -4.51 12.86
CA LEU A 121 0.11 -3.04 12.81
C LEU A 121 0.54 -2.52 11.44
N ILE A 122 1.48 -3.18 10.78
CA ILE A 122 1.87 -2.90 9.39
C ILE A 122 0.67 -3.07 8.44
N GLY A 123 -0.09 -4.17 8.58
CA GLY A 123 -1.31 -4.38 7.79
C GLY A 123 -2.36 -3.29 8.03
N PHE A 124 -2.53 -2.86 9.29
CA PHE A 124 -3.38 -1.71 9.65
C PHE A 124 -2.85 -0.38 9.11
N ALA A 125 -1.53 -0.21 9.03
CA ALA A 125 -0.87 0.98 8.52
C ALA A 125 -0.83 1.04 6.99
N GLY A 126 -1.08 -0.08 6.30
CA GLY A 126 -0.98 -0.21 4.86
C GLY A 126 -1.95 0.64 4.03
N GLY A 127 -2.02 0.32 2.73
CA GLY A 127 -2.89 1.04 1.78
C GLY A 127 -2.21 2.20 1.03
N TYR A 128 -0.90 2.38 1.19
CA TYR A 128 -0.13 3.42 0.50
C TYR A 128 -0.21 3.28 -1.03
N SER A 129 0.02 2.07 -1.57
CA SER A 129 -0.01 1.79 -3.01
C SER A 129 -1.39 2.01 -3.61
N SER A 130 -2.44 1.47 -2.97
CA SER A 130 -3.83 1.68 -3.39
C SER A 130 -4.21 3.17 -3.39
N GLY A 131 -3.89 3.90 -2.31
CA GLY A 131 -4.13 5.33 -2.24
C GLY A 131 -3.38 6.12 -3.31
N SER A 132 -2.13 5.73 -3.59
CA SER A 132 -1.29 6.34 -4.63
C SER A 132 -1.90 6.15 -6.02
N THR A 133 -2.41 4.96 -6.32
CA THR A 133 -3.09 4.67 -7.59
C THR A 133 -4.32 5.55 -7.78
N ILE A 134 -5.14 5.69 -6.73
CA ILE A 134 -6.33 6.56 -6.77
C ILE A 134 -5.94 8.02 -6.95
N LEU A 135 -4.95 8.51 -6.19
CA LEU A 135 -4.49 9.90 -6.27
C LEU A 135 -3.96 10.23 -7.66
N VAL A 136 -3.14 9.35 -8.24
CA VAL A 136 -2.61 9.51 -9.60
C VAL A 136 -3.73 9.45 -10.63
N ALA A 137 -4.68 8.52 -10.51
CA ALA A 137 -5.83 8.43 -11.40
C ALA A 137 -6.68 9.71 -11.41
N MET A 138 -6.89 10.32 -10.24
CA MET A 138 -7.70 11.54 -10.12
C MET A 138 -7.00 12.81 -10.61
N GLN A 139 -5.66 12.86 -10.59
CA GLN A 139 -4.91 14.08 -10.88
C GLN A 139 -4.30 14.11 -12.28
N THR A 140 -4.22 12.96 -12.96
CA THR A 140 -3.61 12.86 -14.28
C THR A 140 -4.60 13.21 -15.39
N PRO A 141 -4.20 13.95 -16.44
CA PRO A 141 -5.01 14.16 -17.64
C PRO A 141 -5.50 12.85 -18.26
N LYS A 142 -6.74 12.83 -18.76
CA LYS A 142 -7.36 11.60 -19.31
C LYS A 142 -6.49 10.96 -20.39
N GLU A 143 -5.86 11.79 -21.22
CA GLU A 143 -4.99 11.40 -22.34
C GLU A 143 -3.70 10.70 -21.88
N ARG A 144 -3.26 10.94 -20.63
CA ARG A 144 -2.03 10.39 -20.06
C ARG A 144 -2.27 9.46 -18.86
N SER A 145 -3.53 9.25 -18.48
CA SER A 145 -3.90 8.43 -17.32
C SER A 145 -3.38 7.00 -17.42
N GLY A 146 -3.51 6.36 -18.59
CA GLY A 146 -2.96 5.02 -18.85
C GLY A 146 -1.45 4.95 -18.69
N TRP A 147 -0.71 5.93 -19.22
CA TRP A 147 0.75 6.00 -19.07
C TRP A 147 1.17 6.21 -17.61
N ALA A 148 0.50 7.11 -16.88
CA ALA A 148 0.83 7.39 -15.49
C ALA A 148 0.52 6.21 -14.56
N LEU A 149 -0.64 5.56 -14.74
CA LEU A 149 -1.01 4.36 -13.98
C LEU A 149 -0.14 3.17 -14.36
N GLY A 150 0.25 3.04 -15.63
CA GLY A 150 1.21 2.05 -16.09
C GLY A 150 2.58 2.24 -15.43
N LEU A 151 3.09 3.48 -15.39
CA LEU A 151 4.36 3.80 -14.72
C LEU A 151 4.29 3.49 -13.21
N LEU A 152 3.21 3.89 -12.55
CA LEU A 152 3.00 3.60 -11.13
C LEU A 152 2.94 2.09 -10.87
N SER A 153 2.20 1.35 -11.69
CA SER A 153 2.08 -0.11 -11.58
C SER A 153 3.41 -0.80 -11.81
N ALA A 154 4.20 -0.32 -12.79
CA ALA A 154 5.56 -0.80 -13.01
C ALA A 154 6.45 -0.57 -11.77
N GLY A 155 6.31 0.57 -11.09
CA GLY A 155 7.02 0.85 -9.83
C GLY A 155 6.58 -0.06 -8.69
N ILE A 156 5.28 -0.33 -8.57
CA ILE A 156 4.74 -1.29 -7.59
C ILE A 156 5.36 -2.68 -7.87
N THR A 157 5.20 -3.21 -9.08
CA THR A 157 5.74 -4.53 -9.45
C THR A 157 7.27 -4.59 -9.29
N ALA A 158 7.99 -3.56 -9.72
CA ALA A 158 9.45 -3.49 -9.53
C ALA A 158 9.82 -3.52 -8.04
N GLY A 159 9.09 -2.81 -7.18
CA GLY A 159 9.32 -2.85 -5.74
C GLY A 159 9.09 -4.23 -5.15
N ALA A 160 8.03 -4.93 -5.58
CA ALA A 160 7.75 -6.30 -5.16
C ALA A 160 8.89 -7.25 -5.52
N LEU A 161 9.49 -7.09 -6.71
CA LEU A 161 10.61 -7.91 -7.19
C LEU A 161 11.94 -7.55 -6.51
N VAL A 162 12.22 -6.26 -6.34
CA VAL A 162 13.46 -5.78 -5.74
C VAL A 162 13.51 -6.10 -4.25
N GLY A 163 12.38 -6.14 -3.56
CA GLY A 163 12.31 -6.46 -2.13
C GLY A 163 13.03 -7.75 -1.75
N PRO A 164 12.62 -8.94 -2.25
CA PRO A 164 13.27 -10.20 -1.93
C PRO A 164 14.74 -10.25 -2.33
N LEU A 165 15.14 -9.60 -3.43
CA LEU A 165 16.55 -9.51 -3.83
C LEU A 165 17.38 -8.75 -2.79
N VAL A 166 16.90 -7.58 -2.38
CA VAL A 166 17.50 -6.78 -1.31
C VAL A 166 17.48 -7.54 0.02
N GLY A 167 16.38 -8.23 0.29
CA GLY A 167 16.17 -9.06 1.48
C GLY A 167 17.11 -10.26 1.58
N GLY A 168 17.50 -10.87 0.48
CA GLY A 168 18.48 -11.95 0.48
C GLY A 168 19.92 -11.47 0.71
N ILE A 169 20.26 -10.27 0.21
CA ILE A 169 21.64 -9.76 0.18
C ILE A 169 22.00 -8.92 1.42
N LEU A 170 21.09 -8.09 1.92
CA LEU A 170 21.41 -7.14 3.01
C LEU A 170 21.64 -7.81 4.38
N PRO A 171 20.79 -8.73 4.86
CA PRO A 171 20.93 -9.28 6.21
C PRO A 171 22.28 -9.96 6.50
N PRO A 172 22.89 -10.71 5.56
CA PRO A 172 24.25 -11.23 5.75
C PRO A 172 25.33 -10.14 5.91
N LEU A 173 25.15 -8.96 5.31
CA LEU A 173 26.15 -7.88 5.27
C LEU A 173 26.05 -6.94 6.49
N ILE A 174 24.83 -6.54 6.85
CA ILE A 174 24.59 -5.52 7.88
C ILE A 174 23.80 -6.06 9.10
N GLY A 175 23.35 -7.32 9.03
CA GLY A 175 22.49 -7.94 10.04
C GLY A 175 21.00 -7.68 9.81
N ILE A 176 20.16 -8.63 10.23
CA ILE A 176 18.69 -8.58 10.06
C ILE A 176 18.09 -7.30 10.67
N ARG A 177 18.50 -6.96 11.89
CA ARG A 177 17.97 -5.79 12.61
C ARG A 177 18.28 -4.48 11.90
N ALA A 178 19.49 -4.33 11.37
CA ALA A 178 19.90 -3.14 10.63
C ALA A 178 19.17 -3.02 9.29
N THR A 179 18.91 -4.15 8.61
CA THR A 179 18.12 -4.17 7.36
C THR A 179 16.72 -3.61 7.57
N PHE A 180 16.06 -3.91 8.71
CA PHE A 180 14.76 -3.34 9.05
C PHE A 180 14.82 -1.85 9.37
N LEU A 181 15.83 -1.42 10.13
CA LEU A 181 16.03 0.00 10.44
C LEU A 181 16.29 0.81 9.16
N LEU A 182 17.11 0.29 8.24
CA LEU A 182 17.38 0.90 6.95
C LEU A 182 16.11 0.99 6.10
N SER A 183 15.33 -0.10 6.05
CA SER A 183 14.05 -0.12 5.33
C SER A 183 13.05 0.89 5.90
N GLY A 184 12.95 0.98 7.23
CA GLY A 184 12.15 2.00 7.91
C GLY A 184 12.62 3.42 7.58
N GLY A 185 13.94 3.65 7.53
CA GLY A 185 14.53 4.92 7.11
C GLY A 185 14.19 5.30 5.66
N VAL A 186 14.24 4.35 4.73
CA VAL A 186 13.84 4.57 3.33
C VAL A 186 12.35 4.92 3.23
N ILE A 187 11.48 4.22 3.96
CA ILE A 187 10.05 4.58 4.03
C ILE A 187 9.85 5.95 4.68
N PHE A 188 10.66 6.31 5.68
CA PHE A 188 10.59 7.61 6.33
C PHE A 188 10.97 8.75 5.37
N LEU A 189 11.97 8.54 4.50
CA LEU A 189 12.27 9.47 3.41
C LEU A 189 11.12 9.59 2.42
N ALA A 190 10.46 8.47 2.08
CA ALA A 190 9.24 8.51 1.28
C ALA A 190 8.11 9.27 1.99
N PHE A 191 7.95 9.11 3.31
CA PHE A 191 7.00 9.89 4.11
C PHE A 191 7.27 11.39 4.04
N LEU A 192 8.54 11.81 4.19
CA LEU A 192 8.94 13.21 4.06
C LEU A 192 8.63 13.73 2.66
N ALA A 193 9.00 12.98 1.61
CA ALA A 193 8.71 13.34 0.23
C ALA A 193 7.20 13.50 -0.01
N THR A 194 6.40 12.55 0.47
CA THR A 194 4.93 12.58 0.36
C THR A 194 4.32 13.77 1.10
N THR A 195 4.84 14.09 2.28
CA THR A 195 4.34 15.20 3.11
C THR A 195 4.62 16.55 2.46
N PHE A 196 5.85 16.77 1.97
CA PHE A 196 6.28 18.07 1.46
C PHE A 196 6.02 18.28 -0.04
N LEU A 197 6.16 17.24 -0.88
CA LEU A 197 6.10 17.41 -2.33
C LEU A 197 4.70 17.18 -2.91
N ILE A 198 3.87 16.33 -2.29
CA ILE A 198 2.50 16.13 -2.78
C ILE A 198 1.69 17.39 -2.51
N LYS A 199 1.17 18.01 -3.57
CA LYS A 199 0.17 19.07 -3.48
C LYS A 199 -1.15 18.57 -4.04
N GLU A 200 -2.15 18.46 -3.19
CA GLU A 200 -3.54 18.27 -3.61
C GLU A 200 -4.17 19.63 -3.86
N ASN A 201 -4.79 19.81 -5.04
CA ASN A 201 -5.71 20.91 -5.22
C ASN A 201 -6.96 20.62 -4.37
N PRO A 202 -7.51 21.62 -3.64
CA PRO A 202 -8.73 21.45 -2.88
C PRO A 202 -9.83 20.90 -3.78
N ARG A 203 -10.51 19.85 -3.32
CA ARG A 203 -11.65 19.26 -4.03
C ARG A 203 -12.71 20.34 -4.24
N PRO A 204 -13.29 20.51 -5.45
CA PRO A 204 -14.44 21.39 -5.61
C PRO A 204 -15.57 20.93 -4.69
N LYS A 205 -16.11 21.84 -3.87
CA LYS A 205 -17.23 21.63 -2.91
C LYS A 205 -18.43 20.87 -3.49
N ALA A 206 -18.59 20.79 -4.81
CA ALA A 206 -19.62 19.98 -5.47
C ALA A 206 -19.52 18.48 -5.13
N ALA A 207 -18.32 17.95 -4.88
CA ALA A 207 -18.16 16.56 -4.44
C ALA A 207 -18.57 16.32 -2.97
N ASP A 208 -18.61 17.37 -2.15
CA ASP A 208 -19.13 17.30 -0.77
C ASP A 208 -20.67 17.28 -0.74
N ALA A 209 -21.33 17.83 -1.76
CA ALA A 209 -22.77 17.69 -1.93
C ALA A 209 -23.14 16.26 -2.38
N ALA A 210 -22.32 15.64 -3.24
CA ALA A 210 -22.48 14.23 -3.62
C ALA A 210 -22.13 13.25 -2.49
N SER A 211 -21.21 13.59 -1.58
CA SER A 211 -20.88 12.76 -0.40
C SER A 211 -21.93 12.85 0.72
N LYS A 212 -22.74 13.92 0.75
CA LYS A 212 -23.91 14.06 1.65
C LYS A 212 -25.13 13.25 1.21
N GLN A 213 -25.22 12.85 -0.06
CA GLN A 213 -26.14 11.79 -0.45
C GLN A 213 -25.55 10.47 0.06
N LYS A 214 -26.10 9.94 1.16
CA LYS A 214 -25.83 8.57 1.62
C LYS A 214 -25.83 7.66 0.37
N PRO A 215 -24.69 7.04 -0.01
CA PRO A 215 -24.78 5.98 -1.00
C PRO A 215 -25.59 4.89 -0.31
N LYS A 216 -26.85 4.72 -0.72
CA LYS A 216 -27.64 3.54 -0.36
C LYS A 216 -26.77 2.34 -0.71
N GLY A 217 -26.43 1.56 0.32
CA GLY A 217 -25.15 0.87 0.43
C GLY A 217 -24.76 0.07 -0.82
N GLY A 218 -23.47 0.08 -1.15
CA GLY A 218 -22.92 -0.67 -2.28
C GLY A 218 -23.16 -2.18 -2.26
N TRP A 219 -23.67 -2.74 -1.14
CA TRP A 219 -24.15 -4.13 -1.03
C TRP A 219 -25.64 -4.30 -1.35
N ALA A 220 -26.44 -3.24 -1.29
CA ALA A 220 -27.88 -3.23 -1.54
C ALA A 220 -28.23 -2.91 -3.00
N GLN A 221 -27.28 -2.38 -3.77
CA GLN A 221 -27.44 -2.09 -5.21
C GLN A 221 -26.97 -3.22 -6.14
N ILE A 222 -26.33 -4.26 -5.60
CA ILE A 222 -25.87 -5.41 -6.40
C ILE A 222 -27.10 -6.28 -6.68
N PRO A 223 -27.58 -6.38 -7.93
CA PRO A 223 -28.80 -7.11 -8.27
C PRO A 223 -28.68 -8.59 -7.92
N ASP A 224 -27.48 -9.15 -8.12
CA ASP A 224 -27.11 -10.51 -7.75
C ASP A 224 -25.77 -10.52 -7.00
N LYS A 225 -25.80 -10.91 -5.72
CA LYS A 225 -24.62 -11.00 -4.87
C LYS A 225 -23.78 -12.24 -5.17
N ARG A 226 -24.36 -13.25 -5.82
CA ARG A 226 -23.72 -14.54 -6.15
C ARG A 226 -22.47 -14.38 -7.05
N PRO A 227 -22.51 -13.62 -8.17
CA PRO A 227 -21.30 -13.33 -8.96
C PRO A 227 -20.22 -12.62 -8.18
N VAL A 228 -20.55 -11.63 -7.36
CA VAL A 228 -19.55 -10.87 -6.58
C VAL A 228 -18.89 -11.74 -5.52
N VAL A 229 -19.69 -12.56 -4.82
CA VAL A 229 -19.17 -13.56 -3.87
C VAL A 229 -18.35 -14.63 -4.60
N ALA A 230 -18.78 -15.08 -5.77
CA ALA A 230 -18.04 -16.04 -6.59
C ALA A 230 -16.71 -15.45 -7.10
N MET A 231 -16.67 -14.19 -7.52
CA MET A 231 -15.46 -13.47 -7.94
C MET A 231 -14.49 -13.25 -6.77
N LEU A 232 -15.02 -12.89 -5.59
CA LEU A 232 -14.21 -12.79 -4.37
C LEU A 232 -13.67 -14.15 -3.93
N ALA A 233 -14.49 -15.20 -3.94
CA ALA A 233 -14.09 -16.54 -3.55
C ALA A 233 -13.07 -17.12 -4.52
N THR A 234 -13.29 -17.00 -5.83
CA THR A 234 -12.34 -17.43 -6.86
C THR A 234 -11.06 -16.60 -6.83
N GLY A 235 -11.15 -15.29 -6.61
CA GLY A 235 -9.99 -14.43 -6.40
C GLY A 235 -9.19 -14.80 -5.15
N MET A 236 -9.86 -15.03 -4.02
CA MET A 236 -9.21 -15.50 -2.78
C MET A 236 -8.57 -16.87 -2.96
N LEU A 237 -9.25 -17.80 -3.62
CA LEU A 237 -8.71 -19.13 -3.91
C LEU A 237 -7.50 -19.05 -4.85
N LEU A 238 -7.56 -18.19 -5.88
CA LEU A 238 -6.45 -17.97 -6.80
C LEU A 238 -5.27 -17.35 -6.08
N SER A 239 -5.49 -16.29 -5.28
CA SER A 239 -4.45 -15.66 -4.47
C SER A 239 -3.84 -16.64 -3.45
N PHE A 240 -4.68 -17.45 -2.79
CA PHE A 240 -4.24 -18.49 -1.87
C PHE A 240 -3.41 -19.56 -2.58
N ALA A 241 -3.85 -20.03 -3.75
CA ALA A 241 -3.11 -20.99 -4.55
C ALA A 241 -1.76 -20.43 -5.00
N THR A 242 -1.71 -19.18 -5.48
CA THR A 242 -0.44 -18.55 -5.88
C THR A 242 0.52 -18.36 -4.72
N MET A 243 0.03 -17.97 -3.53
CA MET A 243 0.86 -17.76 -2.34
C MET A 243 1.23 -19.07 -1.64
N SER A 244 0.46 -20.16 -1.86
CA SER A 244 0.77 -21.49 -1.34
C SER A 244 1.87 -22.20 -2.14
N ILE A 245 2.16 -21.72 -3.35
CA ILE A 245 3.22 -22.25 -4.24
C ILE A 245 4.53 -21.49 -4.05
N GLU A 246 4.49 -20.28 -3.46
CA GLU A 246 5.71 -19.56 -3.10
C GLU A 246 6.47 -20.34 -2.00
N PRO A 247 7.77 -20.66 -2.22
CA PRO A 247 8.58 -21.46 -1.32
C PRO A 247 8.94 -20.75 0.00
#